data_AF-A0A0G0WGU5-F1
#
_entry.id   AF-A0A0G0WGU5-F1
#
_cell.length_a   1.000
_cell.length_b   1.000
_cell.length_c   1.000
_cell.angle_alpha   90.00
_cell.angle_beta   90.00
_cell.angle_gamma   90.00
#
_symmetry.space_group_name_H-M   'P 1'
#
loop_
_entity.id
_entity.type
_entity.pdbx_description
1 polymer ?
#
loop_
_entity_poly.entity_id
_entity_poly.type
_entity_poly.pdbx_seq_one_letter_code
_entity_poly.pdbx_strand_id
1 'polypeptide(L)'
;DPYNNVALAESFFDPLADIPPLLAHKFIKEHDMRKFSLLELSAKKPPTLFGGNDQTEIWIGKLLNWLEQSRTNKVYSLVQIVGDEFLLHTASDHETLVSRVEVIRTLLHLVLLQIEKNPKLTLKELIEFLDRLELYDEDIPLSVFGSEEGVKVLTLHGSKGLEFEYVWIAHMDQRSFGSGRKMGFTLSDSIEERVHKRDEEVLKRQLYVAITRAKRFCTISFARHSYTGTEQELAHIVSALPEVIFDKQSSAETEKAILMHDPKAYIEKKKVPKQKVDIKELVKIVSKEYHERKVSVSLLNNFFECPWKWYFRSLLKLPEPEEESLEFGNAIHGAIDKILKMKEAQGILDKKDLANITGGNPEVLKIISRWVLTRLPKIKKERENEKSVSTKDDRFPRLNIYGKIDLVENLSKNEFRVTDFKTGTVKKKYDIEKLNEEGRMSTYLRQLSMYSYLIEHDSKSEVRESRLEFLEAKDSAEATYNRVITPPEIDLLIKDIKDYDTLVKTGKWIDRKCYYNSYGKQTKCKYCQMAKIYIK
;
A
#
# COMPACT_ATOMS: atom_id res chain seq x y z
N ASP A 1 -3.22 -14.58 -13.06
CA ASP A 1 -2.99 -15.91 -12.47
C ASP A 1 -4.24 -16.29 -11.65
N PRO A 2 -5.00 -17.33 -12.00
CA PRO A 2 -6.20 -17.74 -11.26
C PRO A 2 -5.93 -18.27 -9.85
N TYR A 3 -4.66 -18.55 -9.50
CA TYR A 3 -4.24 -18.94 -8.16
C TYR A 3 -3.79 -17.75 -7.31
N ASN A 4 -3.70 -16.55 -7.90
CA ASN A 4 -3.37 -15.34 -7.16
C ASN A 4 -4.63 -14.80 -6.48
N ASN A 5 -4.88 -15.31 -5.28
CA ASN A 5 -6.03 -14.94 -4.46
C ASN A 5 -6.02 -13.46 -4.07
N VAL A 6 -4.85 -12.82 -4.00
CA VAL A 6 -4.70 -11.39 -3.71
C VAL A 6 -5.32 -10.56 -4.83
N ALA A 7 -4.83 -10.75 -6.05
CA ALA A 7 -5.32 -10.01 -7.22
C ALA A 7 -6.82 -10.28 -7.45
N LEU A 8 -7.24 -11.53 -7.25
CA LEU A 8 -8.65 -11.90 -7.35
C LEU A 8 -9.52 -11.16 -6.34
N ALA A 9 -9.13 -11.13 -5.06
CA ALA A 9 -9.92 -10.46 -4.03
C ALA A 9 -9.90 -8.93 -4.17
N GLU A 10 -8.79 -8.35 -4.63
CA GLU A 10 -8.67 -6.92 -4.92
C GLU A 10 -9.56 -6.51 -6.11
N SER A 11 -9.74 -7.39 -7.10
CA SER A 11 -10.58 -7.11 -8.27
C SER A 11 -12.04 -6.79 -7.93
N PHE A 12 -12.58 -7.34 -6.83
CA PHE A 12 -13.95 -7.06 -6.39
C PHE A 12 -14.16 -5.62 -5.90
N PHE A 13 -13.06 -4.94 -5.54
CA PHE A 13 -13.08 -3.55 -5.10
C PHE A 13 -12.59 -2.60 -6.21
N ASP A 14 -12.33 -3.10 -7.42
CA ASP A 14 -11.94 -2.26 -8.55
C ASP A 14 -13.15 -1.47 -9.07
N PRO A 15 -13.05 -0.13 -9.21
CA PRO A 15 -14.14 0.68 -9.75
C PRO A 15 -14.65 0.24 -11.13
N LEU A 16 -13.81 -0.41 -11.95
CA LEU A 16 -14.15 -0.89 -13.29
C LEU A 16 -14.85 -2.25 -13.28
N ALA A 17 -14.82 -2.97 -12.16
CA ALA A 17 -15.56 -4.23 -12.02
C ALA A 17 -17.08 -4.01 -11.97
N ASP A 18 -17.53 -2.77 -11.78
CA ASP A 18 -18.94 -2.37 -11.65
C ASP A 18 -19.67 -3.11 -10.51
N ILE A 19 -18.94 -3.42 -9.44
CA ILE A 19 -19.49 -4.02 -8.22
C ILE A 19 -19.65 -2.92 -7.18
N PRO A 20 -20.88 -2.64 -6.69
CA PRO A 20 -21.12 -1.79 -5.55
C PRO A 20 -20.26 -2.22 -4.36
N PRO A 21 -19.52 -1.32 -3.72
CA PRO A 21 -18.58 -1.70 -2.66
C PRO A 21 -19.20 -2.47 -1.49
N LEU A 22 -20.49 -2.26 -1.20
CA LEU A 22 -21.24 -2.99 -0.18
C LEU A 22 -21.55 -4.44 -0.58
N LEU A 23 -21.81 -4.69 -1.87
CA LEU A 23 -21.95 -6.05 -2.40
C LEU A 23 -20.61 -6.78 -2.37
N ALA A 24 -19.52 -6.10 -2.76
CA ALA A 24 -18.17 -6.64 -2.63
C ALA A 24 -17.84 -6.99 -1.16
N HIS A 25 -18.16 -6.12 -0.20
CA HIS A 25 -18.01 -6.41 1.22
C HIS A 25 -18.73 -7.71 1.61
N LYS A 26 -20.01 -7.82 1.28
CA LYS A 26 -20.85 -8.96 1.65
C LYS A 26 -20.31 -10.25 1.05
N PHE A 27 -19.96 -10.24 -0.25
CA PHE A 27 -19.41 -11.39 -0.95
C PHE A 27 -18.10 -11.89 -0.33
N ILE A 28 -17.15 -10.98 -0.09
CA ILE A 28 -15.84 -11.30 0.49
C ILE A 28 -15.96 -11.79 1.94
N LYS A 29 -17.00 -11.37 2.66
CA LYS A 29 -17.24 -11.86 4.02
C LYS A 29 -17.82 -13.28 4.03
N GLU A 30 -18.74 -13.57 3.11
CA GLU A 30 -19.37 -14.88 2.96
C GLU A 30 -18.39 -15.94 2.43
N HIS A 31 -17.37 -15.52 1.67
CA HIS A 31 -16.38 -16.41 1.05
C HIS A 31 -14.98 -16.20 1.65
N ASP A 32 -14.34 -17.28 2.12
CA ASP A 32 -12.94 -17.20 2.56
C ASP A 32 -12.01 -17.05 1.34
N MET A 33 -11.72 -15.79 0.99
CA MET A 33 -10.91 -15.46 -0.19
C MET A 33 -9.49 -16.02 -0.16
N ARG A 34 -8.99 -16.47 1.01
CA ARG A 34 -7.68 -17.15 1.10
C ARG A 34 -7.73 -18.56 0.52
N LYS A 35 -8.91 -19.19 0.55
CA LYS A 35 -9.16 -20.55 0.02
C LYS A 35 -9.98 -20.54 -1.26
N PHE A 36 -10.56 -19.40 -1.60
CA PHE A 36 -11.38 -19.23 -2.78
C PHE A 36 -10.57 -19.52 -4.04
N SER A 37 -11.11 -20.37 -4.91
CA SER A 37 -10.48 -20.77 -6.16
C SER A 37 -11.45 -20.55 -7.30
N LEU A 38 -11.06 -19.68 -8.24
CA LEU A 38 -11.83 -19.43 -9.46
C LEU A 38 -11.99 -20.71 -10.30
N LEU A 39 -10.98 -21.60 -10.25
CA LEU A 39 -10.99 -22.85 -11.01
C LEU A 39 -11.97 -23.88 -10.45
N GLU A 40 -12.13 -23.95 -9.13
CA GLU A 40 -13.13 -24.84 -8.52
C GLU A 40 -14.56 -24.43 -8.89
N LEU A 41 -14.79 -23.14 -9.07
CA LEU A 41 -16.06 -22.60 -9.58
C LEU A 41 -16.24 -22.88 -11.07
N SER A 42 -15.17 -22.90 -11.87
CA SER A 42 -15.26 -23.29 -13.29
C SER A 42 -15.66 -24.76 -13.48
N ALA A 43 -15.20 -25.64 -12.59
CA ALA A 43 -15.44 -27.09 -12.65
C ALA A 43 -16.85 -27.49 -12.18
N LYS A 44 -17.45 -26.68 -11.30
CA LYS A 44 -18.85 -26.79 -10.89
C LYS A 44 -19.65 -25.82 -11.75
N LYS A 45 -20.26 -26.28 -12.86
CA LYS A 45 -21.19 -25.51 -13.72
C LYS A 45 -21.95 -24.40 -12.95
N PRO A 46 -22.16 -23.22 -13.55
CA PRO A 46 -22.41 -21.97 -12.85
C PRO A 46 -23.49 -22.17 -11.79
N PRO A 47 -23.20 -21.89 -10.51
CA PRO A 47 -24.18 -22.02 -9.47
C PRO A 47 -25.24 -20.94 -9.72
N THR A 48 -26.42 -21.34 -10.23
CA THR A 48 -27.69 -20.66 -9.93
C THR A 48 -28.07 -20.86 -8.46
N LEU A 49 -27.07 -20.83 -7.57
CA LEU A 49 -27.16 -21.24 -6.16
C LEU A 49 -27.41 -20.03 -5.25
N PHE A 50 -27.36 -18.82 -5.83
CA PHE A 50 -27.94 -17.60 -5.26
C PHE A 50 -28.76 -16.91 -6.36
N GLY A 51 -30.08 -17.03 -6.31
CA GLY A 51 -30.95 -16.39 -7.30
C GLY A 51 -30.88 -14.86 -7.20
N GLY A 52 -30.22 -14.21 -8.16
CA GLY A 52 -30.29 -12.77 -8.36
C GLY A 52 -29.29 -12.29 -9.41
N ASN A 53 -29.63 -11.24 -10.16
CA ASN A 53 -28.71 -10.48 -11.02
C ASN A 53 -27.61 -9.79 -10.19
N ASP A 54 -26.78 -10.55 -9.46
CA ASP A 54 -25.77 -10.00 -8.57
C ASP A 54 -24.52 -9.64 -9.39
N GLN A 55 -24.09 -8.37 -9.34
CA GLN A 55 -22.96 -7.86 -10.13
C GLN A 55 -21.65 -8.63 -9.86
N THR A 56 -21.55 -9.23 -8.67
CA THR A 56 -20.48 -10.14 -8.26
C THR A 56 -20.42 -11.40 -9.13
N GLU A 57 -21.56 -12.02 -9.46
CA GLU A 57 -21.63 -13.20 -10.33
C GLU A 57 -21.29 -12.84 -11.78
N ILE A 58 -21.75 -11.68 -12.25
CA ILE A 58 -21.40 -11.17 -13.58
C ILE A 58 -19.89 -10.99 -13.69
N TRP A 59 -19.25 -10.41 -12.66
CA TRP A 59 -17.80 -10.25 -12.61
C TRP A 59 -17.05 -11.59 -12.61
N ILE A 60 -17.49 -12.56 -11.80
CA ILE A 60 -16.93 -13.91 -11.79
C ILE A 60 -17.07 -14.58 -13.17
N GLY A 61 -18.24 -14.43 -13.82
CA GLY A 61 -18.48 -14.94 -15.16
C GLY A 61 -17.53 -14.34 -16.20
N LYS A 62 -17.27 -13.03 -16.14
CA LYS A 62 -16.28 -12.37 -17.00
C LYS A 62 -14.87 -12.93 -16.77
N LEU A 63 -14.45 -13.06 -15.51
CA LEU A 63 -13.14 -13.62 -15.17
C LEU A 63 -12.98 -15.06 -15.67
N LEU A 64 -14.02 -15.89 -15.55
CA LEU A 64 -14.02 -17.26 -16.06
C LEU A 64 -13.92 -17.31 -17.58
N ASN A 65 -14.67 -16.46 -18.29
CA ASN A 65 -14.56 -16.34 -19.74
C ASN A 65 -13.14 -15.93 -20.16
N TRP A 66 -12.56 -14.88 -19.56
CA TRP A 66 -11.18 -14.47 -19.88
C TRP A 66 -10.15 -15.54 -19.55
N LEU A 67 -10.37 -16.34 -18.50
CA LEU A 67 -9.51 -17.46 -18.18
C LEU A 67 -9.56 -18.55 -19.27
N GLU A 68 -10.75 -18.87 -19.78
CA GLU A 68 -10.88 -19.79 -20.93
C GLU A 68 -10.24 -19.21 -22.19
N GLN A 69 -10.49 -17.94 -22.51
CA GLN A 69 -9.88 -17.26 -23.65
C GLN A 69 -8.35 -17.20 -23.55
N SER A 70 -7.79 -17.15 -22.33
CA SER A 70 -6.33 -17.14 -22.13
C SER A 70 -5.65 -18.45 -22.49
N ARG A 71 -6.41 -19.57 -22.52
CA ARG A 71 -5.91 -20.90 -22.89
C ARG A 71 -5.91 -21.14 -24.40
N THR A 72 -6.80 -20.47 -25.12
CA THR A 72 -7.03 -20.66 -26.56
C THR A 72 -6.37 -19.57 -27.41
N ASN A 73 -6.32 -18.33 -26.93
CA ASN A 73 -5.82 -17.19 -27.69
C ASN A 73 -4.37 -16.84 -27.36
N LYS A 74 -3.71 -16.17 -28.32
CA LYS A 74 -2.41 -15.53 -28.10
C LYS A 74 -2.57 -14.30 -27.20
N VAL A 75 -1.48 -13.91 -26.53
CA VAL A 75 -1.44 -12.78 -25.58
C VAL A 75 -1.99 -11.49 -26.18
N TYR A 76 -1.63 -11.17 -27.43
CA TYR A 76 -2.14 -9.98 -28.13
C TYR A 76 -3.67 -9.95 -28.22
N SER A 77 -4.27 -11.04 -28.71
CA SER A 77 -5.73 -11.16 -28.83
C SER A 77 -6.42 -11.15 -27.47
N LEU A 78 -5.82 -11.76 -26.46
CA LEU A 78 -6.35 -11.73 -25.09
C LEU A 78 -6.38 -10.30 -24.53
N VAL A 79 -5.29 -9.54 -24.67
CA VAL A 79 -5.22 -8.14 -24.22
C VAL A 79 -6.25 -7.28 -24.95
N GLN A 80 -6.50 -7.55 -26.22
CA GLN A 80 -7.53 -6.85 -26.99
C GLN A 80 -8.95 -7.16 -26.46
N ILE A 81 -9.27 -8.43 -26.22
CA ILE A 81 -10.58 -8.85 -25.68
C ILE A 81 -10.82 -8.25 -24.29
N VAL A 82 -9.84 -8.40 -23.39
CA VAL A 82 -9.94 -7.86 -22.03
C VAL A 82 -10.01 -6.33 -22.06
N GLY A 83 -9.20 -5.67 -22.90
CA GLY A 83 -9.24 -4.22 -23.05
C GLY A 83 -10.60 -3.71 -23.53
N ASP A 84 -11.20 -4.36 -24.51
CA ASP A 84 -12.52 -3.99 -25.03
C ASP A 84 -13.61 -4.17 -23.97
N GLU A 85 -13.72 -5.36 -23.38
CA GLU A 85 -14.78 -5.68 -22.41
C GLU A 85 -14.63 -4.96 -21.07
N PHE A 86 -13.40 -4.74 -20.60
CA PHE A 86 -13.12 -4.15 -19.29
C PHE A 86 -13.00 -2.63 -19.32
N LEU A 87 -12.30 -2.08 -20.32
CA LEU A 87 -12.01 -0.64 -20.39
C LEU A 87 -12.95 0.10 -21.33
N LEU A 88 -13.31 -0.43 -22.50
CA LEU A 88 -14.11 0.32 -23.47
C LEU A 88 -15.60 0.28 -23.14
N HIS A 89 -16.17 -0.90 -22.87
CA HIS A 89 -17.59 -1.03 -22.54
C HIS A 89 -18.00 -0.33 -21.24
N THR A 90 -17.05 -0.04 -20.34
CA THR A 90 -17.31 0.66 -19.07
C THR A 90 -17.08 2.17 -19.17
N ALA A 91 -16.80 2.72 -20.35
CA ALA A 91 -16.55 4.15 -20.53
C ALA A 91 -17.88 4.93 -20.57
N SER A 92 -18.01 5.94 -19.70
CA SER A 92 -19.23 6.74 -19.55
C SER A 92 -19.36 7.90 -20.54
N ASP A 93 -18.24 8.38 -21.07
CA ASP A 93 -18.17 9.59 -21.88
C ASP A 93 -17.07 9.48 -22.94
N HIS A 94 -17.15 10.33 -23.96
CA HIS A 94 -16.27 10.28 -25.13
C HIS A 94 -14.79 10.55 -24.78
N GLU A 95 -14.52 11.44 -23.82
CA GLU A 95 -13.16 11.77 -23.39
C GLU A 95 -12.51 10.59 -22.67
N THR A 96 -13.24 9.95 -21.75
CA THR A 96 -12.83 8.71 -21.09
C THR A 96 -12.63 7.58 -22.11
N LEU A 97 -13.51 7.46 -23.11
CA LEU A 97 -13.38 6.45 -24.15
C LEU A 97 -12.07 6.63 -24.94
N VAL A 98 -11.80 7.84 -25.45
CA VAL A 98 -10.58 8.14 -26.21
C VAL A 98 -9.34 7.82 -25.38
N SER A 99 -9.28 8.29 -24.13
CA SER A 99 -8.15 8.02 -23.24
C SER A 99 -7.94 6.51 -23.02
N ARG A 100 -9.01 5.74 -22.81
CA ARG A 100 -8.90 4.29 -22.62
C ARG A 100 -8.48 3.56 -23.90
N VAL A 101 -8.92 4.02 -25.07
CA VAL A 101 -8.44 3.48 -26.36
C VAL A 101 -6.94 3.74 -26.53
N GLU A 102 -6.44 4.92 -26.16
CA GLU A 102 -5.01 5.24 -26.20
C GLU A 102 -4.19 4.32 -25.28
N VAL A 103 -4.69 4.05 -24.07
CA VAL A 103 -4.08 3.10 -23.14
C VAL A 103 -4.03 1.69 -23.73
N ILE A 104 -5.14 1.18 -24.27
CA ILE A 104 -5.19 -0.15 -24.90
C ILE A 104 -4.23 -0.22 -26.08
N ARG A 105 -4.23 0.79 -26.95
CA ARG A 105 -3.34 0.85 -28.11
C ARG A 105 -1.86 0.82 -27.71
N THR A 106 -1.51 1.59 -26.68
CA THR A 106 -0.16 1.60 -26.11
C THR A 106 0.23 0.22 -25.58
N LEU A 107 -0.68 -0.43 -24.84
CA LEU A 107 -0.44 -1.77 -24.32
C LEU A 107 -0.28 -2.81 -25.43
N LEU A 108 -1.10 -2.74 -26.48
CA LEU A 108 -0.98 -3.63 -27.65
C LEU A 108 0.35 -3.44 -28.39
N HIS A 109 0.83 -2.20 -28.55
CA HIS A 109 2.16 -1.94 -29.11
C HIS A 109 3.28 -2.53 -28.25
N LEU A 110 3.20 -2.42 -26.93
CA LEU A 110 4.17 -3.05 -26.04
C LEU A 110 4.17 -4.57 -26.17
N VAL A 111 2.98 -5.17 -26.27
CA VAL A 111 2.85 -6.61 -26.49
C VAL A 111 3.50 -7.02 -27.82
N LEU A 112 3.29 -6.27 -28.90
CA LEU A 112 3.93 -6.53 -30.19
C LEU A 112 5.46 -6.45 -30.08
N LEU A 113 6.01 -5.42 -29.44
CA LEU A 113 7.44 -5.28 -29.21
C LEU A 113 8.03 -6.45 -28.39
N GLN A 114 7.28 -6.99 -27.44
CA GLN A 114 7.71 -8.17 -26.69
C GLN A 114 7.59 -9.47 -27.50
N ILE A 115 6.58 -9.59 -28.37
CA ILE A 115 6.42 -10.73 -29.28
C ILE A 115 7.54 -10.76 -30.33
N GLU A 116 7.98 -9.60 -30.83
CA GLU A 116 9.12 -9.51 -31.76
C GLU A 116 10.41 -10.04 -31.14
N LYS A 117 10.61 -9.80 -29.83
CA LYS A 117 11.76 -10.32 -29.07
C LYS A 117 11.61 -11.80 -28.71
N ASN A 118 10.40 -12.20 -28.31
CA ASN A 118 10.06 -13.57 -27.92
C ASN A 118 8.73 -14.00 -28.58
N PRO A 119 8.79 -14.74 -29.70
CA PRO A 119 7.59 -15.20 -30.40
C PRO A 119 6.67 -16.11 -29.58
N LYS A 120 7.16 -16.69 -28.47
CA LYS A 120 6.41 -17.56 -27.56
C LYS A 120 6.01 -16.84 -26.26
N LEU A 121 5.94 -15.51 -26.28
CA LEU A 121 5.55 -14.68 -25.14
C LEU A 121 4.30 -15.23 -24.45
N THR A 122 4.42 -15.46 -23.15
CA THR A 122 3.31 -15.87 -22.28
C THR A 122 2.74 -14.67 -21.52
N LEU A 123 1.50 -14.78 -21.04
CA LEU A 123 0.88 -13.73 -20.23
C LEU A 123 1.68 -13.46 -18.94
N LYS A 124 2.28 -14.51 -18.36
CA LYS A 124 3.10 -14.38 -17.14
C LYS A 124 4.33 -13.51 -17.38
N GLU A 125 5.06 -13.77 -18.47
CA GLU A 125 6.25 -12.97 -18.84
C GLU A 125 5.90 -11.51 -19.15
N LEU A 126 4.72 -11.26 -19.74
CA LEU A 126 4.23 -9.90 -19.97
C LEU A 126 3.96 -9.16 -18.65
N ILE A 127 3.30 -9.81 -17.69
CA ILE A 127 3.03 -9.21 -16.37
C ILE A 127 4.35 -8.92 -15.65
N GLU A 128 5.28 -9.88 -15.62
CA GLU A 128 6.61 -9.68 -15.03
C GLU A 128 7.39 -8.54 -15.71
N PHE A 129 7.17 -8.31 -17.00
CA PHE A 129 7.74 -7.15 -17.70
C PHE A 129 7.13 -5.83 -17.22
N LEU A 130 5.82 -5.76 -17.04
CA LEU A 130 5.15 -4.58 -16.50
C LEU A 130 5.55 -4.30 -15.05
N ASP A 131 5.63 -5.34 -14.21
CA ASP A 131 6.07 -5.22 -12.81
C ASP A 131 7.50 -4.65 -12.72
N ARG A 132 8.39 -5.01 -13.67
CA ARG A 132 9.75 -4.43 -13.74
C ARG A 132 9.73 -2.95 -14.11
N LEU A 133 8.88 -2.53 -15.05
CA LEU A 133 8.76 -1.11 -15.41
C LEU A 133 8.28 -0.29 -14.21
N GLU A 134 7.28 -0.79 -13.47
CA GLU A 134 6.79 -0.14 -12.25
C GLU A 134 7.88 -0.11 -11.16
N LEU A 135 8.64 -1.20 -10.99
CA LEU A 135 9.75 -1.26 -10.02
C LEU A 135 10.84 -0.21 -10.32
N TYR A 136 11.11 0.04 -11.60
CA TYR A 136 12.08 1.03 -12.05
C TYR A 136 11.54 2.46 -12.15
N ASP A 137 10.25 2.67 -11.87
CA ASP A 137 9.56 3.97 -12.00
C ASP A 137 9.69 4.53 -13.43
N GLU A 138 9.62 3.65 -14.44
CA GLU A 138 9.68 4.02 -15.85
C GLU A 138 8.29 4.31 -16.42
N ASP A 139 8.08 5.53 -16.88
CA ASP A 139 6.83 5.95 -17.54
C ASP A 139 6.71 5.41 -18.96
N ILE A 140 5.51 4.95 -19.32
CA ILE A 140 5.18 4.50 -20.67
C ILE A 140 4.48 5.64 -21.42
N PRO A 141 5.06 6.17 -22.51
CA PRO A 141 4.43 7.23 -23.27
C PRO A 141 3.16 6.70 -23.97
N LEU A 142 2.03 7.37 -23.73
CA LEU A 142 0.76 7.01 -24.35
C LEU A 142 0.78 7.30 -25.85
N SER A 143 0.18 6.39 -26.60
CA SER A 143 -0.06 6.53 -28.04
C SER A 143 -1.32 7.38 -28.24
N VAL A 144 -1.18 8.71 -28.17
CA VAL A 144 -2.27 9.69 -28.29
C VAL A 144 -2.79 9.81 -29.73
N PHE A 145 -4.09 9.99 -29.93
CA PHE A 145 -4.69 10.30 -31.24
C PHE A 145 -4.55 11.78 -31.58
N GLY A 146 -4.32 12.10 -32.86
CA GLY A 146 -4.28 13.50 -33.30
C GLY A 146 -3.16 14.32 -32.66
N SER A 147 -1.99 13.73 -32.39
CA SER A 147 -0.81 14.48 -31.89
C SER A 147 -0.39 15.66 -32.79
N GLU A 148 -0.89 15.69 -34.02
CA GLU A 148 -0.76 16.76 -35.00
C GLU A 148 -1.78 17.91 -34.77
N GLU A 149 -2.97 17.61 -34.24
CA GLU A 149 -4.11 18.51 -34.12
C GLU A 149 -4.35 18.92 -32.65
N GLY A 150 -3.83 20.08 -32.27
CA GLY A 150 -4.08 20.65 -30.94
C GLY A 150 -2.97 21.54 -30.42
N VAL A 151 -3.14 22.01 -29.18
CA VAL A 151 -2.11 22.78 -28.47
C VAL A 151 -1.04 21.82 -27.96
N LYS A 152 0.18 21.94 -28.49
CA LYS A 152 1.31 21.09 -28.09
C LYS A 152 1.96 21.64 -26.82
N VAL A 153 1.91 20.86 -25.74
CA VAL A 153 2.62 21.16 -24.49
C VAL A 153 3.98 20.48 -24.52
N LEU A 154 5.04 21.28 -24.60
CA LEU A 154 6.42 20.80 -24.73
C LEU A 154 7.31 21.45 -23.68
N THR A 155 8.40 20.77 -23.32
CA THR A 155 9.47 21.39 -22.53
C THR A 155 10.27 22.35 -23.40
N LEU A 156 10.97 23.32 -22.79
CA LEU A 156 11.83 24.27 -23.53
C LEU A 156 12.84 23.54 -24.43
N HIS A 157 13.42 22.44 -23.93
CA HIS A 157 14.35 21.61 -24.70
C HIS A 157 13.67 20.85 -25.84
N GLY A 158 12.49 20.27 -25.59
CA GLY A 158 11.73 19.53 -26.60
C GLY A 158 11.23 20.40 -27.75
N SER A 159 11.17 21.72 -27.57
CA SER A 159 10.77 22.66 -28.62
C SER A 159 11.86 22.95 -29.67
N LYS A 160 13.12 22.57 -29.41
CA LYS A 160 14.26 22.92 -30.27
C LYS A 160 14.09 22.35 -31.68
N GLY A 161 14.13 23.22 -32.69
CA GLY A 161 13.99 22.85 -34.10
C GLY A 161 12.54 22.78 -34.60
N LEU A 162 11.56 23.00 -33.72
CA LEU A 162 10.15 23.13 -34.09
C LEU A 162 9.77 24.60 -34.25
N GLU A 163 8.67 24.89 -34.95
CA GLU A 163 8.15 26.25 -35.09
C GLU A 163 6.62 26.24 -34.98
N PHE A 164 6.05 27.24 -34.32
CA PHE A 164 4.61 27.34 -34.07
C PHE A 164 4.13 28.76 -34.39
N GLU A 165 2.88 28.91 -34.83
CA GLU A 165 2.31 30.25 -35.07
C GLU A 165 2.20 31.08 -33.78
N TYR A 166 1.77 30.43 -32.70
CA TYR A 166 1.56 31.03 -31.39
C TYR A 166 2.30 30.19 -30.33
N VAL A 167 3.06 30.83 -29.46
CA VAL A 167 3.82 30.19 -28.39
C VAL A 167 3.48 30.84 -27.05
N TRP A 168 3.08 30.03 -26.07
CA TRP A 168 2.90 30.44 -24.69
C TRP A 168 3.97 29.81 -23.83
N ILE A 169 4.80 30.65 -23.21
CA ILE A 169 5.86 30.24 -22.28
C ILE A 169 5.34 30.50 -20.86
N ALA A 170 4.90 29.44 -20.20
CA ALA A 170 4.33 29.50 -18.86
C ALA A 170 5.41 29.37 -17.76
N HIS A 171 5.03 29.73 -16.53
CA HIS A 171 5.83 29.54 -15.31
C HIS A 171 7.19 30.23 -15.31
N MET A 172 7.25 31.47 -15.82
CA MET A 172 8.48 32.27 -15.87
C MET A 172 8.75 33.03 -14.57
N ASP A 173 8.53 32.38 -13.43
CA ASP A 173 8.89 32.89 -12.11
C ASP A 173 10.32 32.48 -11.70
N GLN A 174 10.94 33.25 -10.81
CA GLN A 174 12.34 33.04 -10.40
C GLN A 174 12.58 31.65 -9.80
N ARG A 175 11.57 31.07 -9.12
CA ARG A 175 11.70 29.77 -8.48
C ARG A 175 11.57 28.62 -9.48
N SER A 176 10.64 28.69 -10.42
CA SER A 176 10.42 27.61 -11.41
C SER A 176 11.46 27.62 -12.52
N PHE A 177 11.80 28.81 -13.03
CA PHE A 177 12.73 28.95 -14.16
C PHE A 177 14.20 29.12 -13.70
N GLY A 178 14.42 29.82 -12.59
CA GLY A 178 15.75 30.15 -12.08
C GLY A 178 16.33 29.15 -11.08
N SER A 179 15.59 28.15 -10.61
CA SER A 179 16.17 27.16 -9.70
C SER A 179 17.08 26.19 -10.45
N GLY A 180 18.40 26.29 -10.21
CA GLY A 180 19.31 25.20 -10.51
C GLY A 180 18.88 23.93 -9.78
N ARG A 181 19.20 22.75 -10.34
CA ARG A 181 18.95 21.47 -9.66
C ARG A 181 19.64 21.50 -8.29
N LYS A 182 18.89 21.30 -7.20
CA LYS A 182 19.49 21.06 -5.88
C LYS A 182 20.35 19.81 -5.98
N MET A 183 21.67 19.99 -5.97
CA MET A 183 22.62 18.88 -5.90
C MET A 183 22.52 18.25 -4.52
N GLY A 184 22.53 16.92 -4.44
CA GLY A 184 22.47 16.18 -3.16
C GLY A 184 23.75 16.27 -2.32
N PHE A 185 24.72 17.09 -2.73
CA PHE A 185 26.00 17.28 -2.09
C PHE A 185 26.42 18.76 -2.20
N THR A 186 27.13 19.25 -1.19
CA THR A 186 27.67 20.62 -1.14
C THR A 186 28.89 20.74 -2.05
N LEU A 187 28.89 21.72 -2.93
CA LEU A 187 30.05 22.10 -3.74
C LEU A 187 30.92 23.08 -2.95
N SER A 188 32.18 23.26 -3.36
CA SER A 188 32.99 24.38 -2.85
C SER A 188 32.53 25.69 -3.50
N ASP A 189 32.59 26.80 -2.77
CA ASP A 189 32.09 28.12 -3.19
C ASP A 189 32.55 28.52 -4.60
N SER A 190 33.82 28.26 -4.94
CA SER A 190 34.40 28.58 -6.25
C SER A 190 33.82 27.77 -7.42
N ILE A 191 33.38 26.54 -7.16
CA ILE A 191 32.76 25.66 -8.16
C ILE A 191 31.28 25.98 -8.24
N GLU A 192 30.62 26.20 -7.11
CA GLU A 192 29.21 26.59 -7.03
C GLU A 192 28.94 27.86 -7.83
N GLU A 193 29.76 28.90 -7.68
CA GLU A 193 29.59 30.16 -8.42
C GLU A 193 29.77 29.98 -9.95
N ARG A 194 30.71 29.11 -10.37
CA ARG A 194 30.91 28.77 -11.79
C ARG A 194 29.75 27.96 -12.35
N VAL A 195 29.21 27.02 -11.57
CA VAL A 195 28.05 26.21 -11.94
C VAL A 195 26.82 27.10 -12.08
N HIS A 196 26.56 27.99 -11.12
CA HIS A 196 25.45 28.95 -11.19
C HIS A 196 25.53 29.86 -12.42
N LYS A 197 26.69 30.49 -12.69
CA LYS A 197 26.88 31.33 -13.87
C LYS A 197 26.65 30.58 -15.17
N ARG A 198 27.17 29.34 -15.27
CA ARG A 198 26.97 28.49 -16.45
C ARG A 198 25.50 28.10 -16.61
N ASP A 199 24.81 27.78 -15.51
CA ASP A 199 23.40 27.42 -15.52
C ASP A 199 22.52 28.61 -15.94
N GLU A 200 22.82 29.83 -15.48
CA GLU A 200 22.14 31.06 -15.95
C GLU A 200 22.32 31.30 -17.46
N GLU A 201 23.54 31.14 -18.00
CA GLU A 201 23.76 31.26 -19.45
C GLU A 201 22.99 30.21 -20.24
N VAL A 202 22.93 28.98 -19.72
CA VAL A 202 22.17 27.88 -20.33
C VAL A 202 20.67 28.20 -20.31
N LEU A 203 20.13 28.72 -19.20
CA LEU A 203 18.74 29.16 -19.09
C LEU A 203 18.43 30.31 -20.06
N LYS A 204 19.31 31.32 -20.18
CA LYS A 204 19.17 32.40 -21.17
C LYS A 204 19.08 31.86 -22.59
N ARG A 205 19.92 30.88 -22.95
CA ARG A 205 19.88 30.22 -24.27
C ARG A 205 18.59 29.43 -24.46
N GLN A 206 18.09 28.74 -23.43
CA GLN A 206 16.83 28.02 -23.51
C GLN A 206 15.64 28.95 -23.71
N LEU A 207 15.59 30.08 -22.99
CA LEU A 207 14.56 31.09 -23.17
C LEU A 207 14.62 31.69 -24.59
N TYR A 208 15.81 32.04 -25.05
CA TYR A 208 16.00 32.53 -26.43
C TYR A 208 15.50 31.51 -27.47
N VAL A 209 15.85 30.23 -27.31
CA VAL A 209 15.35 29.16 -28.20
C VAL A 209 13.83 29.11 -28.17
N ALA A 210 13.21 29.17 -26.99
CA ALA A 210 11.75 29.10 -26.84
C ALA A 210 11.03 30.30 -27.47
N ILE A 211 11.52 31.52 -27.25
CA ILE A 211 10.96 32.74 -27.86
C ILE A 211 11.05 32.66 -29.39
N THR A 212 12.18 32.19 -29.92
CA THR A 212 12.39 32.06 -31.38
C THR A 212 11.60 30.91 -32.02
N ARG A 213 10.80 30.13 -31.27
CA ARG A 213 9.89 29.14 -31.87
C ARG A 213 8.61 29.78 -32.41
N ALA A 214 8.29 31.01 -31.97
CA ALA A 214 7.07 31.72 -32.36
C ALA A 214 7.23 32.39 -33.73
N LYS A 215 6.29 32.13 -34.65
CA LYS A 215 6.22 32.81 -35.96
C LYS A 215 5.45 34.13 -35.91
N ARG A 216 4.41 34.22 -35.07
CA ARG A 216 3.54 35.41 -34.96
C ARG A 216 3.50 35.99 -33.56
N PHE A 217 3.10 35.19 -32.57
CA PHE A 217 2.90 35.68 -31.20
C PHE A 217 3.65 34.83 -30.18
N CYS A 218 4.32 35.50 -29.24
CA CYS A 218 4.94 34.88 -28.07
C CYS A 218 4.36 35.54 -26.82
N THR A 219 3.78 34.74 -25.93
CA THR A 219 3.27 35.20 -24.64
C THR A 219 4.10 34.59 -23.53
N ILE A 220 4.54 35.41 -22.58
CA ILE A 220 5.30 34.99 -21.41
C ILE A 220 4.40 35.20 -20.18
N SER A 221 4.20 34.18 -19.36
CA SER A 221 3.36 34.27 -18.16
C SER A 221 4.05 33.74 -16.92
N PHE A 222 3.70 34.32 -15.77
CA PHE A 222 4.18 33.93 -14.44
C PHE A 222 3.06 34.09 -13.41
N ALA A 223 3.14 33.35 -12.30
CA ALA A 223 2.21 33.49 -11.18
C ALA A 223 2.82 34.41 -10.12
N ARG A 224 2.00 35.29 -9.51
CA ARG A 224 2.43 36.13 -8.37
C ARG A 224 2.42 35.41 -7.03
N HIS A 225 1.67 34.31 -6.95
CA HIS A 225 1.56 33.48 -5.75
C HIS A 225 1.67 32.01 -6.13
N SER A 226 2.45 31.25 -5.35
CA SER A 226 2.53 29.81 -5.50
C SER A 226 1.28 29.12 -4.95
N TYR A 227 1.18 27.79 -5.16
CA TYR A 227 0.08 26.99 -4.59
C TYR A 227 0.01 27.07 -3.05
N THR A 228 1.13 27.36 -2.37
CA THR A 228 1.17 27.51 -0.90
C THR A 228 0.94 28.95 -0.46
N GLY A 229 0.60 29.87 -1.37
CA GLY A 229 0.40 31.28 -1.09
C GLY A 229 1.67 32.10 -0.90
N THR A 230 2.86 31.54 -1.19
CA THR A 230 4.10 32.33 -1.14
C THR A 230 4.18 33.26 -2.33
N GLU A 231 4.55 34.52 -2.12
CA GLU A 231 4.80 35.45 -3.22
C GLU A 231 5.92 34.95 -4.15
N GLN A 232 5.73 35.19 -5.43
CA GLN A 232 6.65 34.83 -6.51
C GLN A 232 6.88 36.05 -7.39
N GLU A 233 8.14 36.23 -7.77
CA GLU A 233 8.57 37.29 -8.67
C GLU A 233 8.89 36.73 -10.05
N LEU A 234 8.78 37.60 -11.06
CA LEU A 234 9.20 37.30 -12.43
C LEU A 234 10.69 36.93 -12.45
N ALA A 235 11.07 35.94 -13.25
CA ALA A 235 12.46 35.52 -13.35
C ALA A 235 13.37 36.68 -13.79
N HIS A 236 14.53 36.83 -13.14
CA HIS A 236 15.47 37.93 -13.39
C HIS A 236 15.92 38.03 -14.85
N ILE A 237 16.00 36.88 -15.53
CA ILE A 237 16.36 36.78 -16.94
C ILE A 237 15.32 37.48 -17.83
N VAL A 238 14.03 37.38 -17.48
CA VAL A 238 12.93 38.01 -18.21
C VAL A 238 12.81 39.48 -17.82
N SER A 239 12.94 39.82 -16.52
CA SER A 239 12.88 41.21 -16.05
C SER A 239 14.01 42.09 -16.58
N ALA A 240 15.14 41.49 -16.97
CA ALA A 240 16.28 42.19 -17.58
C ALA A 240 16.04 42.61 -19.04
N LEU A 241 14.98 42.09 -19.69
CA LEU A 241 14.64 42.47 -21.06
C LEU A 241 13.99 43.86 -21.10
N PRO A 242 14.21 44.68 -22.16
CA PRO A 242 13.66 46.03 -22.23
C PRO A 242 12.12 46.05 -22.15
N GLU A 243 11.55 46.85 -21.25
CA GLU A 243 10.09 46.86 -21.05
C GLU A 243 9.28 47.23 -22.29
N VAL A 244 9.86 48.01 -23.20
CA VAL A 244 9.23 48.52 -24.43
C VAL A 244 8.82 47.40 -25.38
N ILE A 245 9.38 46.19 -25.23
CA ILE A 245 9.05 45.04 -26.10
C ILE A 245 7.85 44.24 -25.59
N PHE A 246 7.29 44.57 -24.43
CA PHE A 246 6.21 43.82 -23.80
C PHE A 246 4.90 44.61 -23.77
N ASP A 247 3.85 44.01 -24.35
CA ASP A 247 2.47 44.39 -24.08
C ASP A 247 2.03 43.72 -22.76
N LYS A 248 2.11 44.45 -21.65
CA LYS A 248 1.78 43.93 -20.31
C LYS A 248 0.26 43.87 -20.13
N GLN A 249 -0.24 42.71 -19.71
CA GLN A 249 -1.64 42.52 -19.32
C GLN A 249 -1.70 41.90 -17.92
N SER A 250 -2.62 42.39 -17.08
CA SER A 250 -2.84 41.88 -15.73
C SER A 250 -3.83 40.71 -15.71
N SER A 251 -3.76 39.86 -14.67
CA SER A 251 -4.70 38.75 -14.50
C SER A 251 -6.16 39.20 -14.47
N ALA A 252 -6.46 40.36 -13.87
CA ALA A 252 -7.80 40.91 -13.80
C ALA A 252 -8.33 41.37 -15.17
N GLU A 253 -7.46 41.87 -16.05
CA GLU A 253 -7.84 42.26 -17.41
C GLU A 253 -8.05 41.04 -18.29
N THR A 254 -7.19 40.03 -18.18
CA THR A 254 -7.36 38.74 -18.89
C THR A 254 -8.65 38.04 -18.45
N GLU A 255 -8.93 38.01 -17.15
CA GLU A 255 -10.17 37.45 -16.59
C GLU A 255 -11.42 38.16 -17.14
N LYS A 256 -11.44 39.50 -17.13
CA LYS A 256 -12.54 40.27 -17.72
C LYS A 256 -12.75 39.96 -19.20
N ALA A 257 -11.67 39.83 -19.98
CA ALA A 257 -11.75 39.52 -21.41
C ALA A 257 -12.31 38.10 -21.65
N ILE A 258 -11.90 37.11 -20.86
CA ILE A 258 -12.41 35.73 -20.97
C ILE A 258 -13.90 35.68 -20.59
N LEU A 259 -14.28 36.33 -19.48
CA LEU A 259 -15.67 36.38 -19.02
C LEU A 259 -16.60 37.10 -20.01
N MET A 260 -16.09 38.04 -20.82
CA MET A 260 -16.87 38.68 -21.88
C MET A 260 -17.11 37.78 -23.09
N HIS A 261 -16.17 36.89 -23.42
CA HIS A 261 -16.22 36.06 -24.63
C HIS A 261 -16.83 34.67 -24.40
N ASP A 262 -16.48 33.99 -23.31
CA ASP A 262 -17.06 32.70 -22.95
C ASP A 262 -17.03 32.47 -21.42
N PRO A 263 -18.06 32.93 -20.68
CA PRO A 263 -18.17 32.70 -19.24
C PRO A 263 -18.18 31.21 -18.86
N LYS A 264 -18.56 30.31 -19.78
CA LYS A 264 -18.60 28.87 -19.49
C LYS A 264 -17.21 28.24 -19.43
N ALA A 265 -16.20 28.85 -20.05
CA ALA A 265 -14.80 28.43 -19.94
C ALA A 265 -14.24 28.56 -18.51
N TYR A 266 -14.87 29.40 -17.66
CA TYR A 266 -14.50 29.61 -16.26
C TYR A 266 -15.17 28.63 -15.28
N ILE A 267 -16.14 27.84 -15.74
CA ILE A 267 -16.92 26.94 -14.88
C ILE A 267 -16.41 25.51 -15.12
N GLU A 268 -15.95 24.84 -14.05
CA GLU A 268 -15.59 23.41 -14.08
C GLU A 268 -16.68 22.60 -14.81
N LYS A 269 -16.27 21.76 -15.77
CA LYS A 269 -17.12 20.70 -16.36
C LYS A 269 -17.94 20.07 -15.24
N LYS A 270 -19.28 20.01 -15.42
CA LYS A 270 -20.21 19.35 -14.49
C LYS A 270 -19.56 18.08 -13.96
N LYS A 271 -19.15 18.07 -12.69
CA LYS A 271 -18.77 16.84 -12.00
C LYS A 271 -19.97 15.93 -12.12
N VAL A 272 -19.84 14.89 -12.95
CA VAL A 272 -20.84 13.81 -13.03
C VAL A 272 -21.07 13.39 -11.58
N PRO A 273 -22.32 13.39 -11.08
CA PRO A 273 -22.59 12.94 -9.73
C PRO A 273 -22.19 11.47 -9.68
N LYS A 274 -20.99 11.21 -9.16
CA LYS A 274 -20.57 9.87 -8.82
C LYS A 274 -21.60 9.36 -7.83
N GLN A 275 -22.13 8.15 -8.07
CA GLN A 275 -23.03 7.49 -7.14
C GLN A 275 -22.41 7.59 -5.74
N LYS A 276 -23.07 8.33 -4.85
CA LYS A 276 -22.68 8.41 -3.45
C LYS A 276 -22.82 7.00 -2.89
N VAL A 277 -21.70 6.31 -2.73
CA VAL A 277 -21.67 5.08 -1.94
C VAL A 277 -22.05 5.48 -0.52
N ASP A 278 -23.10 4.88 0.03
CA ASP A 278 -23.60 5.28 1.35
C ASP A 278 -22.68 4.74 2.44
N ILE A 279 -21.64 5.53 2.78
CA ILE A 279 -20.72 5.25 3.89
C ILE A 279 -21.48 4.96 5.20
N LYS A 280 -22.68 5.53 5.37
CA LYS A 280 -23.50 5.27 6.56
C LYS A 280 -23.96 3.82 6.61
N GLU A 281 -24.27 3.24 5.45
CA GLU A 281 -24.64 1.83 5.35
C GLU A 281 -23.44 0.92 5.65
N LEU A 282 -22.25 1.25 5.11
CA LEU A 282 -21.01 0.54 5.46
C LEU A 282 -20.78 0.54 6.97
N VAL A 283 -20.84 1.72 7.60
CA VAL A 283 -20.65 1.87 9.05
C VAL A 283 -21.66 1.01 9.82
N LYS A 284 -22.92 0.97 9.39
CA LYS A 284 -23.97 0.16 10.02
C LYS A 284 -23.67 -1.33 9.90
N ILE A 285 -23.25 -1.81 8.72
CA ILE A 285 -22.86 -3.21 8.49
C ILE A 285 -21.66 -3.55 9.38
N VAL A 286 -20.58 -2.77 9.32
CA VAL A 286 -19.37 -2.99 10.12
C VAL A 286 -19.66 -3.00 11.63
N SER A 287 -20.50 -2.07 12.12
CA SER A 287 -20.89 -2.02 13.54
C SER A 287 -21.67 -3.25 14.01
N LYS A 288 -22.36 -3.95 13.10
CA LYS A 288 -23.05 -5.20 13.40
C LYS A 288 -22.11 -6.39 13.35
N GLU A 289 -21.04 -6.33 12.59
CA GLU A 289 -20.29 -7.53 12.21
C GLU A 289 -18.90 -7.63 12.85
N TYR A 290 -18.33 -6.52 13.30
CA TYR A 290 -16.97 -6.47 13.85
C TYR A 290 -16.74 -7.41 15.05
N HIS A 291 -17.79 -7.73 15.79
CA HIS A 291 -17.76 -8.60 16.97
C HIS A 291 -17.57 -10.09 16.63
N GLU A 292 -17.79 -10.49 15.37
CA GLU A 292 -17.49 -11.84 14.88
C GLU A 292 -15.98 -12.12 14.82
N ARG A 293 -15.15 -11.07 14.82
CA ARG A 293 -13.69 -11.18 14.80
C ARG A 293 -13.16 -11.21 16.23
N LYS A 294 -12.22 -12.14 16.47
CA LYS A 294 -11.46 -12.18 17.71
C LYS A 294 -10.48 -11.00 17.75
N VAL A 295 -10.47 -10.25 18.85
CA VAL A 295 -9.56 -9.11 19.06
C VAL A 295 -8.18 -9.64 19.42
N SER A 296 -7.25 -9.51 18.49
CA SER A 296 -5.84 -9.87 18.68
C SER A 296 -4.94 -8.65 18.67
N VAL A 297 -3.70 -8.83 19.11
CA VAL A 297 -2.66 -7.80 19.06
C VAL A 297 -2.47 -7.26 17.64
N SER A 298 -2.39 -8.16 16.66
CA SER A 298 -2.25 -7.80 15.25
C SER A 298 -3.45 -7.00 14.73
N LEU A 299 -4.67 -7.38 15.15
CA LEU A 299 -5.89 -6.64 14.80
C LEU A 299 -5.86 -5.20 15.35
N LEU A 300 -5.51 -5.03 16.63
CA LEU A 300 -5.41 -3.70 17.25
C LEU A 300 -4.29 -2.87 16.61
N ASN A 301 -3.13 -3.48 16.35
CA ASN A 301 -2.03 -2.83 15.65
C ASN A 301 -2.46 -2.31 14.28
N ASN A 302 -3.12 -3.15 13.47
CA ASN A 302 -3.64 -2.74 12.17
C ASN A 302 -4.65 -1.59 12.30
N PHE A 303 -5.55 -1.63 13.29
CA PHE A 303 -6.57 -0.61 13.52
C PHE A 303 -5.99 0.75 13.88
N PHE A 304 -5.01 0.78 14.79
CA PHE A 304 -4.37 2.02 15.23
C PHE A 304 -3.34 2.55 14.23
N GLU A 305 -2.77 1.69 13.39
CA GLU A 305 -1.93 2.11 12.27
C GLU A 305 -2.76 2.72 11.13
N CYS A 306 -3.81 2.03 10.70
CA CYS A 306 -4.70 2.51 9.64
C CYS A 306 -6.09 1.85 9.73
N PRO A 307 -7.18 2.63 9.87
CA PRO A 307 -8.53 2.07 9.96
C PRO A 307 -8.90 1.21 8.73
N TRP A 308 -8.48 1.63 7.54
CA TRP A 308 -8.73 0.90 6.30
C TRP A 308 -7.88 -0.36 6.16
N LYS A 309 -6.65 -0.36 6.71
CA LYS A 309 -5.84 -1.59 6.84
C LYS A 309 -6.55 -2.59 7.72
N TRP A 310 -7.09 -2.17 8.86
CA TRP A 310 -7.92 -3.04 9.69
C TRP A 310 -9.16 -3.55 8.95
N TYR A 311 -9.90 -2.67 8.26
CA TYR A 311 -11.10 -3.05 7.54
C TYR A 311 -10.83 -4.13 6.48
N PHE A 312 -9.87 -3.93 5.59
CA PHE A 312 -9.58 -4.89 4.52
C PHE A 312 -8.83 -6.13 5.03
N ARG A 313 -7.81 -5.95 5.87
CA ARG A 313 -6.92 -7.05 6.30
C ARG A 313 -7.46 -7.84 7.48
N SER A 314 -8.07 -7.18 8.46
CA SER A 314 -8.46 -7.81 9.74
C SER A 314 -9.94 -8.16 9.76
N LEU A 315 -10.81 -7.25 9.30
CA LEU A 315 -12.25 -7.49 9.23
C LEU A 315 -12.62 -8.36 8.02
N LEU A 316 -12.24 -7.98 6.81
CA LEU A 316 -12.54 -8.75 5.59
C LEU A 316 -11.56 -9.90 5.32
N LYS A 317 -10.40 -9.92 5.99
CA LYS A 317 -9.37 -10.97 5.82
C LYS A 317 -8.88 -11.14 4.37
N LEU A 318 -8.76 -10.04 3.63
CA LEU A 318 -8.19 -10.09 2.29
C LEU A 318 -6.85 -10.84 2.30
N PRO A 319 -6.61 -11.74 1.32
CA PRO A 319 -5.32 -12.37 1.13
C PRO A 319 -4.27 -11.30 0.80
N GLU A 320 -3.04 -11.57 1.22
CA GLU A 320 -1.89 -10.71 0.95
C GLU A 320 -0.78 -11.58 0.36
N PRO A 321 0.11 -10.99 -0.47
CA PRO A 321 1.27 -11.73 -0.94
C PRO A 321 2.10 -12.09 0.29
N GLU A 322 2.53 -13.36 0.36
CA GLU A 322 3.42 -13.81 1.41
C GLU A 322 4.77 -13.11 1.22
N GLU A 323 5.14 -12.22 2.14
CA GLU A 323 6.48 -11.64 2.15
C GLU A 323 7.49 -12.72 2.56
N GLU A 324 8.63 -12.80 1.87
CA GLU A 324 9.71 -13.76 2.19
C GLU A 324 10.11 -13.71 3.67
N SER A 325 10.08 -12.51 4.28
CA SER A 325 10.36 -12.29 5.70
C SER A 325 9.37 -13.02 6.63
N LEU A 326 8.10 -13.10 6.23
CA LEU A 326 7.04 -13.76 6.98
C LEU A 326 7.11 -15.29 6.81
N GLU A 327 7.41 -15.77 5.61
CA GLU A 327 7.62 -17.20 5.35
C GLU A 327 8.82 -17.72 6.16
N PHE A 328 9.93 -16.98 6.13
CA PHE A 328 11.11 -17.25 6.94
C PHE A 328 10.80 -17.28 8.44
N GLY A 329 10.02 -16.29 8.92
CA GLY A 329 9.53 -16.25 10.30
C GLY A 329 8.71 -17.49 10.67
N ASN A 330 7.71 -17.83 9.86
CA ASN A 330 6.85 -18.99 10.09
C ASN A 330 7.64 -20.31 10.10
N ALA A 331 8.63 -20.45 9.21
CA ALA A 331 9.50 -21.62 9.17
C ALA A 331 10.31 -21.77 10.48
N ILE A 332 10.84 -20.67 11.02
CA ILE A 332 11.57 -20.65 12.28
C ILE A 332 10.65 -20.99 13.47
N HIS A 333 9.49 -20.33 13.58
CA HIS A 333 8.52 -20.62 14.65
C HIS A 333 8.04 -22.09 14.60
N GLY A 334 7.73 -22.58 13.40
CA GLY A 334 7.32 -23.97 13.18
C GLY A 334 8.42 -24.98 13.55
N ALA A 335 9.70 -24.65 13.28
CA ALA A 335 10.82 -25.48 13.69
C ALA A 335 10.99 -25.49 15.22
N ILE A 336 10.90 -24.33 15.88
CA ILE A 336 10.97 -24.22 17.34
C ILE A 336 9.84 -24.99 18.01
N ASP A 337 8.59 -24.84 17.55
CA ASP A 337 7.43 -25.57 18.10
C ASP A 337 7.61 -27.09 17.98
N LYS A 338 8.05 -27.58 16.81
CA LYS A 338 8.36 -29.01 16.59
C LYS A 338 9.41 -29.50 17.59
N ILE A 339 10.52 -28.77 17.75
CA ILE A 339 11.60 -29.13 18.67
C ILE A 339 11.11 -29.13 20.12
N LEU A 340 10.33 -28.12 20.52
CA LEU A 340 9.86 -27.99 21.90
C LEU A 340 8.82 -29.07 22.27
N LYS A 341 8.09 -29.62 21.30
CA LYS A 341 7.14 -30.73 21.47
C LYS A 341 7.81 -32.10 21.55
N MET A 342 9.03 -32.25 21.05
CA MET A 342 9.79 -33.50 21.15
C MET A 342 10.20 -33.73 22.61
N LYS A 343 9.65 -34.78 23.24
CA LYS A 343 9.93 -35.15 24.64
C LYS A 343 11.41 -35.46 24.91
N GLU A 344 12.14 -35.83 23.86
CA GLU A 344 13.56 -36.21 23.89
C GLU A 344 14.51 -35.09 23.47
N ALA A 345 14.05 -33.86 23.20
CA ALA A 345 14.89 -32.76 22.72
C ALA A 345 15.93 -32.23 23.74
N GLN A 346 15.99 -32.83 24.94
CA GLN A 346 17.10 -32.64 25.88
C GLN A 346 18.27 -33.62 25.63
N GLY A 347 18.09 -34.57 24.72
CA GLY A 347 19.16 -35.29 24.04
C GLY A 347 19.70 -34.51 22.84
N ILE A 348 20.87 -34.91 22.34
CA ILE A 348 21.56 -34.26 21.22
C ILE A 348 20.75 -34.49 19.94
N LEU A 349 19.95 -33.50 19.53
CA LEU A 349 19.40 -33.45 18.17
C LEU A 349 20.57 -33.45 17.18
N ASP A 350 20.63 -34.45 16.31
CA ASP A 350 21.70 -34.52 15.33
C ASP A 350 21.46 -33.52 14.17
N LYS A 351 22.48 -33.30 13.33
CA LYS A 351 22.35 -32.38 12.20
C LYS A 351 21.31 -32.83 11.17
N LYS A 352 21.02 -34.12 11.05
CA LYS A 352 20.06 -34.67 10.08
C LYS A 352 18.62 -34.39 10.54
N ASP A 353 18.34 -34.56 11.82
CA ASP A 353 17.05 -34.26 12.44
C ASP A 353 16.72 -32.77 12.27
N LEU A 354 17.68 -31.88 12.57
CA LEU A 354 17.50 -30.45 12.39
C LEU A 354 17.27 -30.08 10.92
N ALA A 355 18.04 -30.66 9.99
CA ALA A 355 17.86 -30.40 8.56
C ALA A 355 16.47 -30.82 8.05
N ASN A 356 15.94 -31.95 8.55
CA ASN A 356 14.59 -32.41 8.24
C ASN A 356 13.51 -31.46 8.81
N ILE A 357 13.69 -30.98 10.04
CA ILE A 357 12.75 -30.07 10.70
C ILE A 357 12.68 -28.71 9.97
N THR A 358 13.82 -28.20 9.52
CA THR A 358 13.92 -26.89 8.85
C THR A 358 13.70 -26.95 7.33
N GLY A 359 13.30 -28.10 6.78
CA GLY A 359 13.02 -28.26 5.35
C GLY A 359 14.23 -28.01 4.45
N GLY A 360 15.45 -28.19 4.96
CA GLY A 360 16.68 -27.99 4.20
C GLY A 360 17.09 -26.53 3.95
N ASN A 361 16.37 -25.52 4.45
CA ASN A 361 16.79 -24.12 4.31
C ASN A 361 18.06 -23.85 5.16
N PRO A 362 19.20 -23.48 4.55
CA PRO A 362 20.47 -23.31 5.26
C PRO A 362 20.47 -22.20 6.31
N GLU A 363 19.75 -21.11 6.07
CA GLU A 363 19.69 -19.96 6.99
C GLU A 363 18.85 -20.28 8.22
N VAL A 364 17.67 -20.87 8.01
CA VAL A 364 16.81 -21.37 9.09
C VAL A 364 17.55 -22.42 9.92
N LEU A 365 18.22 -23.37 9.27
CA LEU A 365 19.02 -24.40 9.94
C LEU A 365 20.11 -23.81 10.83
N LYS A 366 20.79 -22.75 10.36
CA LYS A 366 21.85 -22.06 11.12
C LYS A 366 21.30 -21.41 12.39
N ILE A 367 20.15 -20.73 12.30
CA ILE A 367 19.51 -20.08 13.44
C ILE A 367 19.02 -21.11 14.44
N ILE A 368 18.29 -22.13 13.97
CA ILE A 368 17.74 -23.19 14.81
C ILE A 368 18.84 -23.99 15.49
N SER A 369 19.93 -24.34 14.79
CA SER A 369 21.07 -25.05 15.39
C SER A 369 21.70 -24.25 16.53
N ARG A 370 21.88 -22.93 16.35
CA ARG A 370 22.40 -22.05 17.41
C ARG A 370 21.43 -21.98 18.60
N TRP A 371 20.14 -21.86 18.31
CA TRP A 371 19.09 -21.77 19.33
C TRP A 371 18.99 -23.06 20.16
N VAL A 372 19.06 -24.23 19.52
CA VAL A 372 19.09 -25.53 20.19
C VAL A 372 20.29 -25.67 21.13
N LEU A 373 21.47 -25.22 20.73
CA LEU A 373 22.68 -25.32 21.57
C LEU A 373 22.66 -24.33 22.74
N THR A 374 22.15 -23.12 22.54
CA THR A 374 22.34 -22.01 23.49
C THR A 374 21.12 -21.70 24.35
N ARG A 375 19.91 -21.89 23.79
CA ARG A 375 18.64 -21.50 24.43
C ARG A 375 17.85 -22.69 24.96
N LEU A 376 17.69 -23.76 24.17
CA LEU A 376 16.87 -24.91 24.55
C LEU A 376 17.22 -25.50 25.93
N PRO A 377 18.50 -25.60 26.35
CA PRO A 377 18.86 -26.10 27.69
C PRO A 377 18.38 -25.19 28.83
N LYS A 378 18.12 -23.90 28.54
CA LYS A 378 17.65 -22.90 29.51
C LYS A 378 16.13 -22.83 29.59
N ILE A 379 15.39 -23.55 28.73
CA ILE A 379 13.92 -23.58 28.73
C ILE A 379 13.45 -24.59 29.77
N LYS A 380 12.45 -24.21 30.58
CA LYS A 380 11.85 -25.08 31.60
C LYS A 380 11.23 -26.33 30.98
N LYS A 381 11.21 -27.42 31.75
CA LYS A 381 10.58 -28.69 31.35
C LYS A 381 9.06 -28.58 31.33
N GLU A 382 8.49 -27.95 32.34
CA GLU A 382 7.07 -27.62 32.39
C GLU A 382 6.81 -26.35 31.57
N ARG A 383 6.22 -26.56 30.39
CA ARG A 383 5.95 -25.50 29.42
C ARG A 383 4.79 -25.88 28.50
N GLU A 384 4.19 -24.88 27.89
CA GLU A 384 3.24 -25.01 26.79
C GLU A 384 3.74 -24.18 25.60
N ASN A 385 3.71 -24.75 24.38
CA ASN A 385 4.13 -24.05 23.17
C ASN A 385 2.90 -23.75 22.30
N GLU A 386 2.95 -22.64 21.56
CA GLU A 386 1.89 -22.23 20.65
C GLU A 386 0.50 -22.19 21.32
N LYS A 387 0.49 -21.81 22.61
CA LYS A 387 -0.70 -21.81 23.46
C LYS A 387 -1.70 -20.79 22.96
N SER A 388 -2.86 -21.28 22.51
CA SER A 388 -3.98 -20.44 22.10
C SER A 388 -4.83 -20.11 23.31
N VAL A 389 -4.89 -18.83 23.68
CA VAL A 389 -5.66 -18.34 24.83
C VAL A 389 -6.75 -17.40 24.31
N SER A 390 -7.97 -17.58 24.80
CA SER A 390 -9.06 -16.63 24.55
C SER A 390 -9.85 -16.37 25.80
N THR A 391 -10.20 -15.11 26.03
CA THR A 391 -11.02 -14.71 27.17
C THR A 391 -12.10 -13.73 26.74
N LYS A 392 -13.19 -13.72 27.51
CA LYS A 392 -14.22 -12.70 27.44
C LYS A 392 -14.07 -11.80 28.66
N ASP A 393 -14.14 -10.51 28.43
CA ASP A 393 -14.09 -9.50 29.47
C ASP A 393 -15.47 -8.87 29.59
N ASP A 394 -15.99 -8.80 30.82
CA ASP A 394 -17.29 -8.20 31.12
C ASP A 394 -17.38 -6.74 30.69
N ARG A 395 -16.25 -6.03 30.62
CA ARG A 395 -16.18 -4.66 30.06
C ARG A 395 -16.51 -4.61 28.57
N PHE A 396 -16.30 -5.72 27.86
CA PHE A 396 -16.44 -5.85 26.41
C PHE A 396 -17.25 -7.09 26.03
N PRO A 397 -18.55 -7.18 26.40
CA PRO A 397 -19.30 -8.43 26.37
C PRO A 397 -19.51 -9.03 24.96
N ARG A 398 -19.36 -8.20 23.92
CA ARG A 398 -19.45 -8.63 22.52
C ARG A 398 -18.12 -9.07 21.93
N LEU A 399 -17.01 -8.80 22.60
CA LEU A 399 -15.67 -9.06 22.08
C LEU A 399 -15.10 -10.34 22.67
N ASN A 400 -14.42 -11.09 21.83
CA ASN A 400 -13.60 -12.23 22.24
C ASN A 400 -12.14 -11.86 22.05
N ILE A 401 -11.39 -11.74 23.15
CA ILE A 401 -9.99 -11.35 23.12
C ILE A 401 -9.16 -12.62 22.95
N TYR A 402 -8.20 -12.60 22.03
CA TYR A 402 -7.47 -13.80 21.63
C TYR A 402 -5.99 -13.52 21.37
N GLY A 403 -5.16 -14.47 21.77
CA GLY A 403 -3.74 -14.50 21.47
C GLY A 403 -3.24 -15.93 21.29
N LYS A 404 -2.21 -16.07 20.47
CA LYS A 404 -1.42 -17.31 20.36
C LYS A 404 -0.04 -16.97 20.89
N ILE A 405 0.33 -17.58 22.01
CA ILE A 405 1.57 -17.31 22.73
C ILE A 405 2.58 -18.39 22.33
N ASP A 406 3.74 -18.00 21.82
CA ASP A 406 4.72 -18.96 21.30
C ASP A 406 5.22 -19.93 22.37
N LEU A 407 5.53 -19.42 23.57
CA LEU A 407 6.01 -20.23 24.69
C LEU A 407 5.54 -19.67 26.04
N VAL A 408 4.98 -20.55 26.86
CA VAL A 408 4.63 -20.31 28.27
C VAL A 408 5.43 -21.26 29.14
N GLU A 409 6.30 -20.74 30.01
CA GLU A 409 7.13 -21.53 30.94
C GLU A 409 6.58 -21.41 32.38
N ASN A 410 6.43 -22.55 33.07
CA ASN A 410 6.03 -22.56 34.48
C ASN A 410 7.24 -22.23 35.36
N LEU A 411 7.18 -21.11 36.09
CA LEU A 411 8.20 -20.71 37.06
C LEU A 411 7.90 -21.30 38.44
N SER A 412 6.62 -21.26 38.86
CA SER A 412 6.11 -21.83 40.10
C SER A 412 4.63 -22.18 39.97
N LYS A 413 3.96 -22.61 41.05
CA LYS A 413 2.62 -23.22 41.05
C LYS A 413 1.52 -22.35 40.39
N ASN A 414 1.70 -21.03 40.26
CA ASN A 414 0.80 -20.10 39.55
C ASN A 414 1.57 -18.91 38.94
N GLU A 415 2.86 -19.08 38.65
CA GLU A 415 3.69 -18.01 38.07
C GLU A 415 4.25 -18.46 36.74
N PHE A 416 4.00 -17.66 35.72
CA PHE A 416 4.39 -17.97 34.35
C PHE A 416 5.37 -16.95 33.79
N ARG A 417 6.22 -17.43 32.89
CA ARG A 417 6.94 -16.58 31.93
C ARG A 417 6.34 -16.79 30.56
N VAL A 418 6.01 -15.71 29.87
CA VAL A 418 5.61 -15.74 28.46
C VAL A 418 6.78 -15.28 27.60
N THR A 419 7.08 -16.03 26.55
CA THR A 419 8.12 -15.68 25.57
C THR A 419 7.49 -15.61 24.19
N ASP A 420 7.80 -14.54 23.47
CA ASP A 420 7.45 -14.36 22.07
C ASP A 420 8.73 -14.27 21.25
N PHE A 421 8.85 -15.17 20.27
CA PHE A 421 10.01 -15.24 19.40
C PHE A 421 9.87 -14.23 18.28
N LYS A 422 10.97 -13.57 17.92
CA LYS A 422 11.02 -12.57 16.85
C LYS A 422 12.12 -12.90 15.86
N THR A 423 11.73 -12.95 14.60
CA THR A 423 12.62 -12.90 13.45
C THR A 423 12.72 -11.44 12.98
N GLY A 424 13.92 -11.01 12.66
CA GLY A 424 14.26 -9.66 12.23
C GLY A 424 15.19 -8.90 13.17
N THR A 425 15.34 -7.60 12.89
CA THR A 425 16.27 -6.72 13.60
C THR A 425 15.93 -6.57 15.07
N VAL A 426 16.94 -6.75 15.93
CA VAL A 426 16.85 -6.49 17.37
C VAL A 426 16.36 -5.07 17.60
N LYS A 427 15.36 -4.90 18.46
CA LYS A 427 14.86 -3.58 18.85
C LYS A 427 15.40 -3.17 20.20
N LYS A 428 15.77 -1.89 20.31
CA LYS A 428 16.24 -1.31 21.57
C LYS A 428 15.06 -1.15 22.52
N LYS A 429 15.36 -1.18 23.83
CA LYS A 429 14.38 -0.96 24.91
C LYS A 429 13.52 0.29 24.67
N TYR A 430 14.13 1.40 24.27
CA TYR A 430 13.42 2.64 23.94
C TYR A 430 12.37 2.46 22.85
N ASP A 431 12.66 1.69 21.79
CA ASP A 431 11.72 1.46 20.69
C ASP A 431 10.56 0.54 21.07
N ILE A 432 10.80 -0.36 22.04
CA ILE A 432 9.77 -1.26 22.57
C ILE A 432 8.87 -0.50 23.54
N GLU A 433 9.43 0.34 24.42
CA GLU A 433 8.68 0.98 25.51
C GLU A 433 8.06 2.34 25.11
N LYS A 434 8.49 2.94 24.00
CA LYS A 434 7.95 4.24 23.58
C LYS A 434 6.45 4.19 23.33
N LEU A 435 5.77 5.24 23.78
CA LEU A 435 4.40 5.53 23.38
C LEU A 435 4.41 6.36 22.10
N ASN A 436 3.42 6.18 21.24
CA ASN A 436 3.24 7.01 20.06
C ASN A 436 2.61 8.38 20.40
N GLU A 437 2.40 9.23 19.40
CA GLU A 437 1.78 10.56 19.55
C GLU A 437 0.35 10.51 20.14
N GLU A 438 -0.36 9.38 19.98
CA GLU A 438 -1.68 9.16 20.59
C GLU A 438 -1.60 8.61 22.03
N GLY A 439 -0.39 8.49 22.60
CA GLY A 439 -0.15 7.90 23.92
C GLY A 439 -0.40 6.39 23.97
N ARG A 440 -0.32 5.69 22.83
CA ARG A 440 -0.52 4.24 22.73
C ARG A 440 0.79 3.48 22.73
N MET A 441 0.76 2.26 23.24
CA MET A 441 1.91 1.36 23.29
C MET A 441 2.43 1.01 21.89
N SER A 442 3.73 0.74 21.81
CA SER A 442 4.34 0.14 20.62
C SER A 442 3.72 -1.24 20.32
N THR A 443 3.92 -1.72 19.08
CA THR A 443 3.52 -3.05 18.62
C THR A 443 3.93 -4.17 19.58
N TYR A 444 5.19 -4.15 20.04
CA TYR A 444 5.72 -5.20 20.89
C TYR A 444 5.26 -5.08 22.35
N LEU A 445 5.19 -3.86 22.90
CA LEU A 445 4.69 -3.67 24.26
C LEU A 445 3.21 -4.03 24.37
N ARG A 446 2.39 -3.67 23.37
CA ARG A 446 0.99 -4.11 23.28
C ARG A 446 0.89 -5.63 23.22
N GLN A 447 1.82 -6.30 22.52
CA GLN A 447 1.85 -7.76 22.42
C GLN A 447 2.09 -8.43 23.77
N LEU A 448 3.17 -8.04 24.47
CA LEU A 448 3.49 -8.57 25.80
C LEU A 448 2.37 -8.29 26.82
N SER A 449 1.79 -7.09 26.76
CA SER A 449 0.69 -6.70 27.63
C SER A 449 -0.56 -7.55 27.38
N MET A 450 -0.87 -7.84 26.11
CA MET A 450 -2.00 -8.72 25.75
C MET A 450 -1.78 -10.15 26.23
N TYR A 451 -0.57 -10.70 26.12
CA TYR A 451 -0.31 -12.06 26.59
C TYR A 451 -0.43 -12.18 28.11
N SER A 452 0.10 -11.20 28.84
CA SER A 452 -0.04 -11.14 30.30
C SER A 452 -1.52 -11.03 30.68
N TYR A 453 -2.24 -10.11 30.04
CA TYR A 453 -3.68 -9.93 30.21
C TYR A 453 -4.49 -11.23 29.99
N LEU A 454 -4.21 -11.95 28.90
CA LEU A 454 -4.90 -13.19 28.54
C LEU A 454 -4.69 -14.30 29.58
N ILE A 455 -3.43 -14.52 29.99
CA ILE A 455 -3.08 -15.58 30.96
C ILE A 455 -3.68 -15.29 32.34
N GLU A 456 -3.60 -14.04 32.79
CA GLU A 456 -4.13 -13.61 34.08
C GLU A 456 -5.66 -13.78 34.15
N HIS A 457 -6.37 -13.49 33.06
CA HIS A 457 -7.82 -13.67 32.99
C HIS A 457 -8.26 -15.13 32.80
N ASP A 458 -7.49 -15.95 32.07
CA ASP A 458 -7.84 -17.35 31.80
C ASP A 458 -7.60 -18.25 33.02
N SER A 459 -6.46 -18.08 33.69
CA SER A 459 -5.93 -19.05 34.65
C SER A 459 -5.80 -18.53 36.09
N LYS A 460 -6.25 -17.29 36.37
CA LYS A 460 -6.05 -16.60 37.68
C LYS A 460 -4.60 -16.70 38.19
N SER A 461 -3.65 -16.71 37.26
CA SER A 461 -2.23 -16.91 37.52
C SER A 461 -1.46 -15.68 37.12
N GLU A 462 -0.27 -15.49 37.68
CA GLU A 462 0.50 -14.25 37.52
C GLU A 462 1.60 -14.42 36.46
N VAL A 463 1.70 -13.46 35.52
CA VAL A 463 2.80 -13.43 34.57
C VAL A 463 3.94 -12.60 35.16
N ARG A 464 4.92 -13.28 35.75
CA ARG A 464 6.09 -12.65 36.40
C ARG A 464 7.10 -12.11 35.41
N GLU A 465 7.14 -12.65 34.20
CA GLU A 465 8.11 -12.24 33.19
C GLU A 465 7.54 -12.36 31.78
N SER A 466 7.51 -11.23 31.07
CA SER A 466 7.23 -11.15 29.64
C SER A 466 8.53 -10.95 28.87
N ARG A 467 8.78 -11.82 27.90
CA ARG A 467 10.04 -11.85 27.13
C ARG A 467 9.81 -11.72 25.63
N LEU A 468 10.62 -10.88 24.98
CA LEU A 468 10.85 -10.92 23.54
C LEU A 468 12.21 -11.55 23.29
N GLU A 469 12.28 -12.51 22.39
CA GLU A 469 13.52 -13.19 22.04
C GLU A 469 13.80 -13.07 20.53
N PHE A 470 14.82 -12.30 20.18
CA PHE A 470 15.25 -12.05 18.81
C PHE A 470 16.21 -13.14 18.35
N LEU A 471 15.73 -14.03 17.48
CA LEU A 471 16.44 -15.24 17.06
C LEU A 471 17.62 -14.97 16.11
N GLU A 472 17.61 -13.82 15.45
CA GLU A 472 18.64 -13.39 14.50
C GLU A 472 19.73 -12.50 15.12
N ALA A 473 19.67 -12.28 16.44
CA ALA A 473 20.65 -11.46 17.14
C ALA A 473 22.08 -11.99 16.95
N LYS A 474 23.00 -11.09 16.60
CA LYS A 474 24.43 -11.41 16.47
C LYS A 474 25.08 -11.53 17.85
N ASP A 475 24.68 -10.67 18.77
CA ASP A 475 25.09 -10.72 20.17
C ASP A 475 24.01 -11.41 21.01
N SER A 476 24.40 -12.47 21.71
CA SER A 476 23.53 -13.21 22.65
C SER A 476 23.06 -12.36 23.84
N ALA A 477 23.79 -11.30 24.20
CA ALA A 477 23.40 -10.40 25.29
C ALA A 477 22.22 -9.50 24.92
N GLU A 478 22.10 -9.15 23.63
CA GLU A 478 21.01 -8.32 23.10
C GLU A 478 19.84 -9.13 22.54
N ALA A 479 19.97 -10.47 22.52
CA ALA A 479 18.97 -11.36 21.96
C ALA A 479 17.65 -11.39 22.75
N THR A 480 17.67 -11.01 24.03
CA THR A 480 16.49 -11.08 24.89
C THR A 480 16.16 -9.74 25.52
N TYR A 481 14.87 -9.40 25.49
CA TYR A 481 14.31 -8.30 26.25
C TYR A 481 13.27 -8.86 27.23
N ASN A 482 13.42 -8.54 28.51
CA ASN A 482 12.54 -9.01 29.59
C ASN A 482 11.89 -7.82 30.29
N ARG A 483 10.62 -7.96 30.66
CA ARG A 483 9.88 -6.98 31.44
C ARG A 483 8.76 -7.64 32.24
N VAL A 484 8.44 -7.06 33.40
CA VAL A 484 7.20 -7.35 34.11
C VAL A 484 6.14 -6.36 33.63
N ILE A 485 5.00 -6.86 33.14
CA ILE A 485 3.89 -6.01 32.74
C ILE A 485 3.17 -5.55 34.01
N THR A 486 2.98 -4.25 34.16
CA THR A 486 2.39 -3.65 35.35
C THR A 486 0.95 -3.19 35.06
N PRO A 487 0.13 -2.91 36.10
CA PRO A 487 -1.26 -2.49 35.90
C PRO A 487 -1.42 -1.28 34.95
N PRO A 488 -0.55 -0.25 34.95
CA PRO A 488 -0.59 0.81 33.95
C PRO A 488 -0.56 0.35 32.48
N GLU A 489 0.25 -0.65 32.12
CA GLU A 489 0.28 -1.16 30.74
C GLU A 489 -0.99 -1.97 30.40
N ILE A 490 -1.53 -2.70 31.38
CA ILE A 490 -2.82 -3.38 31.25
C ILE A 490 -3.95 -2.38 31.06
N ASP A 491 -3.95 -1.26 31.80
CA ASP A 491 -4.93 -0.18 31.65
C ASP A 491 -4.84 0.48 30.27
N LEU A 492 -3.63 0.68 29.73
CA LEU A 492 -3.44 1.15 28.36
C LEU A 492 -3.99 0.15 27.33
N LEU A 493 -3.81 -1.15 27.55
CA LEU A 493 -4.39 -2.17 26.67
C LEU A 493 -5.93 -2.16 26.72
N ILE A 494 -6.51 -2.09 27.92
CA ILE A 494 -7.96 -2.00 28.11
C ILE A 494 -8.50 -0.74 27.44
N LYS A 495 -7.79 0.38 27.55
CA LYS A 495 -8.11 1.62 26.82
C LYS A 495 -8.07 1.42 25.31
N ASP A 496 -7.06 0.75 24.77
CA ASP A 496 -6.96 0.42 23.35
C ASP A 496 -8.16 -0.44 22.89
N ILE A 497 -8.55 -1.47 23.66
CA ILE A 497 -9.71 -2.32 23.35
C ILE A 497 -11.02 -1.52 23.41
N LYS A 498 -11.17 -0.64 24.42
CA LYS A 498 -12.34 0.23 24.59
C LYS A 498 -12.47 1.24 23.46
N ASP A 499 -11.36 1.87 23.06
CA ASP A 499 -11.32 2.82 21.95
C ASP A 499 -11.70 2.13 20.65
N TYR A 500 -11.13 0.94 20.39
CA TYR A 500 -11.50 0.11 19.24
C TYR A 500 -13.02 -0.18 19.23
N ASP A 501 -13.55 -0.74 20.32
CA ASP A 501 -14.97 -1.09 20.44
C ASP A 501 -15.88 0.14 20.22
N THR A 502 -15.54 1.27 20.84
CA THR A 502 -16.33 2.50 20.77
C THR A 502 -16.30 3.12 19.37
N LEU A 503 -15.11 3.23 18.75
CA LEU A 503 -14.94 3.84 17.44
C LEU A 503 -15.62 3.01 16.34
N VAL A 504 -15.58 1.68 16.45
CA VAL A 504 -16.26 0.80 15.50
C VAL A 504 -17.78 0.86 15.68
N LYS A 505 -18.29 0.80 16.93
CA LYS A 505 -19.73 0.93 17.24
C LYS A 505 -20.33 2.25 16.77
N THR A 506 -19.61 3.36 16.97
CA THR A 506 -20.09 4.71 16.63
C THR A 506 -19.84 5.08 15.17
N GLY A 507 -19.10 4.26 14.42
CA GLY A 507 -18.72 4.55 13.03
C GLY A 507 -17.55 5.50 12.85
N LYS A 508 -17.07 6.15 13.92
CA LYS A 508 -15.97 7.13 13.89
C LYS A 508 -14.61 6.54 13.50
N TRP A 509 -14.51 5.22 13.35
CA TRP A 509 -13.30 4.56 12.87
C TRP A 509 -12.91 5.03 11.45
N ILE A 510 -13.87 5.42 10.60
CA ILE A 510 -13.60 5.90 9.23
C ILE A 510 -12.83 7.23 9.21
N ASP A 511 -13.00 8.06 10.25
CA ASP A 511 -12.41 9.39 10.36
C ASP A 511 -11.01 9.37 10.99
N ARG A 512 -10.53 8.20 11.43
CA ARG A 512 -9.20 8.08 12.03
C ARG A 512 -8.12 8.38 11.00
N LYS A 513 -7.10 9.14 11.43
CA LYS A 513 -5.91 9.40 10.62
C LYS A 513 -5.15 8.10 10.35
N CYS A 514 -4.64 7.97 9.13
CA CYS A 514 -3.71 6.91 8.77
C CYS A 514 -2.29 7.29 9.21
N TYR A 515 -1.65 6.42 9.98
CA TYR A 515 -0.26 6.55 10.45
C TYR A 515 0.69 5.58 9.73
N TYR A 516 0.29 5.09 8.55
CA TYR A 516 1.14 4.24 7.73
C TYR A 516 2.46 4.96 7.42
N ASN A 517 3.58 4.31 7.77
CA ASN A 517 4.91 4.84 7.56
C ASN A 517 5.64 3.99 6.53
N SER A 518 5.85 4.54 5.34
CA SER A 518 6.67 3.93 4.31
C SER A 518 8.12 4.36 4.51
N TYR A 519 8.97 3.45 4.97
CA TYR A 519 10.39 3.69 5.13
C TYR A 519 11.03 4.01 3.76
N GLY A 520 11.16 5.29 3.41
CA GLY A 520 12.06 5.79 2.35
C GLY A 520 11.46 6.12 0.97
N LYS A 521 10.19 5.78 0.69
CA LYS A 521 9.46 6.26 -0.50
C LYS A 521 8.17 6.90 -0.02
N GLN A 522 7.73 8.04 -0.54
CA GLN A 522 6.41 8.63 -0.20
C GLN A 522 5.27 7.76 -0.77
N THR A 523 5.12 6.51 -0.32
CA THR A 523 4.07 5.63 -0.81
C THR A 523 2.79 5.91 -0.05
N LYS A 524 1.74 6.23 -0.82
CA LYS A 524 0.38 6.33 -0.29
C LYS A 524 -0.02 4.97 0.28
N CYS A 525 -0.68 4.95 1.44
CA CYS A 525 -1.18 3.72 2.03
C CYS A 525 -2.14 3.01 1.04
N LYS A 526 -1.80 1.79 0.61
CA LYS A 526 -2.58 0.98 -0.35
C LYS A 526 -4.06 0.85 0.07
N TYR A 527 -4.33 0.56 1.34
CA TYR A 527 -5.69 0.41 1.84
C TYR A 527 -6.48 1.72 1.84
N CYS A 528 -5.84 2.86 2.11
CA CYS A 528 -6.49 4.17 1.99
C CYS A 528 -6.81 4.50 0.52
N GLN A 529 -5.98 4.06 -0.42
CA GLN A 529 -6.25 4.19 -1.85
C GLN A 529 -7.44 3.32 -2.27
N MET A 530 -7.50 2.06 -1.82
CA MET A 530 -8.66 1.18 -2.04
C MET A 530 -9.93 1.75 -1.42
N ALA A 531 -9.84 2.34 -0.22
CA ALA A 531 -10.98 2.93 0.48
C ALA A 531 -11.63 4.12 -0.23
N LYS A 532 -10.96 4.72 -1.23
CA LYS A 532 -11.54 5.82 -2.03
C LYS A 532 -12.83 5.44 -2.74
N ILE A 533 -13.10 4.15 -2.93
CA ILE A 533 -14.38 3.68 -3.48
C ILE A 533 -15.57 4.02 -2.58
N TYR A 534 -15.35 4.13 -1.26
CA TYR A 534 -16.40 4.49 -0.31
C TYR A 534 -16.50 6.00 -0.07
N ILE A 535 -15.38 6.73 -0.20
CA ILE A 535 -15.26 8.13 0.25
C ILE A 535 -15.60 9.16 -0.86
N LYS A 536 -15.84 8.71 -2.09
CA LYS A 536 -15.99 9.57 -3.27
C LYS A 536 -17.31 10.34 -3.36
#